data_AF-A0A4S9X5W2-F1
#
_entry.id   AF-A0A4S9X5W2-F1
#
_cell.length_a   1.000
_cell.length_b   1.000
_cell.length_c   1.000
_cell.angle_alpha   90.00
_cell.angle_beta   90.00
_cell.angle_gamma   90.00
#
_symmetry.space_group_name_H-M   'P 1'
#
loop_
_entity.id
_entity.type
_entity.pdbx_description
1 polymer ?
#
loop_
_entity_poly.entity_id
_entity_poly.type
_entity_poly.pdbx_seq_one_letter_code
_entity_poly.pdbx_strand_id
1 'polypeptide(L)'
;MSLSDDERNGVFGIGEELVPVRELKQAGVMELDFDGLLSTPLRLEEDLKKGCGGMLWPAGMVMGKYLMRQDRNTFKDKSIVELGAGGGLVGLAVALKFQPDQPLQITDQIPMFALMERNIALNDLQDRVKPSIYDWGEAVPEGIPQHPDIILAAECVYFEPAFPLLQQTMKDLIGPNTVCYFCFKKRRRADMNFVKVMKKMFVVEPIEDDPDKPKWSRENLHL
;
A
#
# COMPACT_ATOMS: atom_id res chain seq x y z
N MET A 1 -49.20 -39.47 -34.12
CA MET A 1 -48.76 -40.19 -32.92
C MET A 1 -47.64 -39.38 -32.28
N SER A 2 -47.73 -39.20 -30.98
CA SER A 2 -47.04 -38.23 -30.13
C SER A 2 -45.70 -38.73 -29.54
N LEU A 3 -44.80 -37.76 -29.23
CA LEU A 3 -43.73 -37.73 -28.19
C LEU A 3 -42.50 -38.65 -28.41
N SER A 4 -41.25 -38.33 -28.04
CA SER A 4 -40.65 -37.33 -27.14
C SER A 4 -39.12 -37.18 -27.38
N ASP A 5 -38.58 -36.02 -26.99
CA ASP A 5 -37.25 -35.63 -26.44
C ASP A 5 -36.11 -36.68 -26.40
N ASP A 6 -34.88 -36.32 -26.82
CA ASP A 6 -33.92 -35.62 -25.94
C ASP A 6 -32.56 -35.32 -26.63
N GLU A 7 -31.85 -34.37 -26.03
CA GLU A 7 -30.64 -33.63 -26.38
C GLU A 7 -29.39 -34.37 -26.91
N ARG A 8 -28.59 -33.66 -27.73
CA ARG A 8 -27.22 -33.28 -27.33
C ARG A 8 -26.60 -32.21 -28.24
N ASN A 9 -26.38 -31.06 -27.61
CA ASN A 9 -25.73 -29.85 -28.08
C ASN A 9 -24.25 -30.05 -28.45
N GLY A 10 -23.82 -29.34 -29.48
CA GLY A 10 -22.41 -29.12 -29.84
C GLY A 10 -22.24 -27.77 -30.54
N VAL A 11 -22.79 -26.70 -29.96
CA VAL A 11 -22.63 -25.32 -30.46
C VAL A 11 -21.30 -24.77 -29.96
N PHE A 12 -20.34 -24.65 -30.88
CA PHE A 12 -19.18 -23.76 -30.70
C PHE A 12 -19.68 -22.31 -30.73
N GLY A 13 -20.01 -21.79 -29.55
CA GLY A 13 -20.33 -20.39 -29.31
C GLY A 13 -19.56 -19.94 -28.09
N ILE A 14 -18.25 -19.76 -28.23
CA ILE A 14 -17.45 -19.07 -27.21
C ILE A 14 -17.85 -17.60 -27.32
N GLY A 15 -18.83 -17.19 -26.51
CA GLY A 15 -19.08 -15.78 -26.31
C GLY A 15 -17.81 -15.17 -25.73
N GLU A 16 -17.23 -14.20 -26.43
CA GLU A 16 -16.40 -13.20 -25.78
C GLU A 16 -17.29 -12.53 -24.75
N GLU A 17 -17.27 -13.06 -23.53
CA GLU A 17 -17.86 -12.44 -22.37
C GLU A 17 -17.12 -11.12 -22.22
N LEU A 18 -17.76 -10.07 -22.73
CA LEU A 18 -17.27 -8.70 -22.76
C LEU A 18 -16.80 -8.36 -21.35
N VAL A 19 -15.48 -8.39 -21.14
CA VAL A 19 -14.87 -7.75 -19.96
C VAL A 19 -15.41 -6.33 -20.01
N PRO A 20 -16.18 -5.89 -18.99
CA PRO A 20 -16.71 -4.53 -18.99
C PRO A 20 -15.52 -3.61 -19.22
N VAL A 21 -15.59 -2.76 -20.26
CA VAL A 21 -14.61 -1.70 -20.45
C VAL A 21 -14.58 -0.96 -19.13
N ARG A 22 -13.49 -1.13 -18.37
CA ARG A 22 -13.34 -0.53 -17.06
C ARG A 22 -13.37 0.96 -17.34
N GLU A 23 -14.49 1.62 -17.04
CA GLU A 23 -14.58 3.08 -17.15
C GLU A 23 -13.41 3.61 -16.34
N LEU A 24 -12.41 4.15 -17.05
CA LEU A 24 -11.24 4.73 -16.40
C LEU A 24 -11.79 5.94 -15.65
N LYS A 25 -11.97 5.79 -14.33
CA LYS A 25 -12.27 6.90 -13.43
C LYS A 25 -11.28 8.01 -13.81
N GLN A 26 -11.81 9.17 -14.21
CA GLN A 26 -10.94 10.30 -14.57
C GLN A 26 -10.03 10.60 -13.39
N ALA A 27 -8.77 10.93 -13.70
CA ALA A 27 -7.83 11.33 -12.67
C ALA A 27 -8.40 12.51 -11.90
N GLY A 28 -8.26 12.48 -10.58
CA GLY A 28 -8.87 13.47 -9.69
C GLY A 28 -8.02 13.67 -8.46
N VAL A 29 -7.96 14.91 -7.99
CA VAL A 29 -7.31 15.26 -6.73
C VAL A 29 -8.35 15.22 -5.62
N MET A 30 -8.04 14.50 -4.55
CA MET A 30 -8.82 14.48 -3.32
C MET A 30 -8.04 15.11 -2.17
N GLU A 31 -8.76 15.60 -1.18
CA GLU A 31 -8.18 16.15 0.05
C GLU A 31 -8.56 15.25 1.23
N LEU A 32 -7.56 14.89 2.04
CA LEU A 32 -7.69 13.95 3.15
C LEU A 32 -7.09 14.54 4.41
N ASP A 33 -7.87 14.64 5.48
CA ASP A 33 -7.40 15.12 6.78
C ASP A 33 -7.38 14.03 7.87
N PHE A 34 -7.71 12.80 7.50
CA PHE A 34 -7.82 11.64 8.41
C PHE A 34 -8.76 11.89 9.60
N ASP A 35 -9.94 12.43 9.34
CA ASP A 35 -10.94 12.82 10.34
C ASP A 35 -10.40 13.93 11.27
N GLY A 36 -9.76 14.93 10.66
CA GLY A 36 -9.18 16.09 11.35
C GLY A 36 -7.86 15.83 12.10
N LEU A 37 -7.22 14.69 11.89
CA LEU A 37 -5.91 14.37 12.51
C LEU A 37 -4.73 15.06 11.82
N LEU A 38 -4.91 15.52 10.59
CA LEU A 38 -4.01 16.44 9.89
C LEU A 38 -4.55 17.87 9.97
N SER A 39 -3.71 18.82 10.34
CA SER A 39 -4.06 20.25 10.34
C SER A 39 -4.06 20.84 8.93
N THR A 40 -3.25 20.29 8.02
CA THR A 40 -3.23 20.62 6.59
C THR A 40 -3.67 19.37 5.84
N PRO A 41 -4.80 19.40 5.10
CA PRO A 41 -5.24 18.25 4.33
C PRO A 41 -4.17 17.79 3.33
N LEU A 42 -3.95 16.48 3.28
CA LEU A 42 -3.15 15.86 2.24
C LEU A 42 -3.91 15.93 0.92
N ARG A 43 -3.28 16.51 -0.11
CA ARG A 43 -3.80 16.54 -1.48
C ARG A 43 -3.24 15.35 -2.23
N LEU A 44 -4.09 14.46 -2.73
CA LEU A 44 -3.67 13.22 -3.37
C LEU A 44 -4.37 13.07 -4.72
N GLU A 45 -3.60 12.99 -5.80
CA GLU A 45 -4.10 12.59 -7.11
C GLU A 45 -4.30 11.07 -7.15
N GLU A 46 -5.49 10.64 -7.55
CA GLU A 46 -5.76 9.27 -8.00
C GLU A 46 -5.67 9.22 -9.53
N ASP A 47 -4.82 8.33 -10.07
CA ASP A 47 -4.72 8.08 -11.53
C ASP A 47 -4.51 6.59 -11.81
N LEU A 48 -5.58 5.93 -12.29
CA LEU A 48 -5.60 4.51 -12.60
C LEU A 48 -5.01 4.15 -13.98
N LYS A 49 -4.58 5.13 -14.78
CA LYS A 49 -4.11 4.89 -16.17
C LYS A 49 -2.90 3.95 -16.25
N LYS A 50 -2.05 3.93 -15.23
CA LYS A 50 -0.78 3.20 -15.21
C LYS A 50 -0.76 1.99 -14.28
N GLY A 51 -1.83 1.74 -13.54
CA GLY A 51 -1.92 0.61 -12.62
C GLY A 51 -2.85 0.87 -11.44
N CYS A 52 -3.11 -0.17 -10.66
CA CYS A 52 -4.02 -0.09 -9.52
C CYS A 52 -3.41 0.63 -8.30
N GLY A 53 -2.09 0.88 -8.29
CA GLY A 53 -1.42 1.67 -7.25
C GLY A 53 -1.84 3.14 -7.23
N GLY A 54 -2.43 3.65 -8.31
CA GLY A 54 -2.94 5.02 -8.37
C GLY A 54 -4.32 5.24 -7.75
N MET A 55 -4.82 4.28 -6.96
CA MET A 55 -6.07 4.39 -6.21
C MET A 55 -5.78 4.45 -4.71
N LEU A 56 -6.66 5.09 -3.97
CA LEU A 56 -6.69 5.02 -2.52
C LEU A 56 -7.15 3.63 -2.05
N TRP A 57 -6.33 3.01 -1.20
CA TRP A 57 -6.59 1.68 -0.65
C TRP A 57 -7.01 1.72 0.82
N PRO A 58 -7.97 0.87 1.26
CA PRO A 58 -8.43 0.86 2.65
C PRO A 58 -7.33 0.61 3.68
N ALA A 59 -6.35 -0.25 3.37
CA ALA A 59 -5.21 -0.50 4.26
C ALA A 59 -4.33 0.74 4.45
N GLY A 60 -4.16 1.55 3.41
CA GLY A 60 -3.46 2.84 3.49
C GLY A 60 -4.20 3.83 4.38
N MET A 61 -5.53 3.87 4.30
CA MET A 61 -6.34 4.72 5.20
C MET A 61 -6.26 4.29 6.67
N VAL A 62 -6.34 2.98 6.95
CA VAL A 62 -6.21 2.46 8.31
C VAL A 62 -4.83 2.79 8.88
N MET A 63 -3.77 2.44 8.15
CA MET A 63 -2.40 2.69 8.60
C MET A 63 -2.15 4.19 8.75
N GLY A 64 -2.50 5.01 7.75
CA GLY A 64 -2.34 6.46 7.81
C GLY A 64 -3.03 7.05 9.04
N LYS A 65 -4.29 6.71 9.28
CA LYS A 65 -5.04 7.22 10.43
C LYS A 65 -4.43 6.79 11.77
N TYR A 66 -4.01 5.53 11.88
CA TYR A 66 -3.31 5.03 13.07
C TYR A 66 -2.01 5.80 13.32
N LEU A 67 -1.19 6.01 12.28
CA LEU A 67 0.06 6.74 12.39
C LEU A 67 -0.18 8.21 12.76
N MET A 68 -1.25 8.84 12.27
CA MET A 68 -1.59 10.22 12.65
C MET A 68 -1.96 10.39 14.13
N ARG A 69 -2.20 9.31 14.87
CA ARG A 69 -2.45 9.33 16.32
C ARG A 69 -1.19 9.16 17.18
N GLN A 70 -0.06 8.82 16.56
CA GLN A 70 1.19 8.57 17.26
C GLN A 70 1.79 9.86 17.83
N ASP A 71 2.66 9.70 18.82
CA ASP A 71 3.40 10.83 19.41
C ASP A 71 4.22 11.57 18.35
N ARG A 72 4.38 12.89 18.53
CA ARG A 72 5.15 13.72 17.59
C ARG A 72 6.59 13.23 17.42
N ASN A 73 7.17 12.58 18.43
CA ASN A 73 8.54 12.09 18.40
C ASN A 73 8.70 10.70 17.78
N THR A 74 7.61 9.99 17.44
CA THR A 74 7.67 8.63 16.88
C THR A 74 8.56 8.54 15.62
N PHE A 75 8.55 9.59 14.80
CA PHE A 75 9.29 9.66 13.53
C PHE A 75 10.50 10.60 13.58
N LYS A 76 10.80 11.18 14.74
CA LYS A 76 11.90 12.12 14.90
C LYS A 76 13.24 11.40 14.81
N ASP A 77 14.19 11.99 14.07
CA ASP A 77 15.53 11.43 13.85
C ASP A 77 15.51 9.98 13.30
N LYS A 78 14.43 9.59 12.59
CA LYS A 78 14.25 8.26 12.01
C LYS A 78 14.41 8.26 10.51
N SER A 79 15.12 7.26 9.99
CA SER A 79 15.10 6.97 8.55
C SER A 79 13.86 6.15 8.20
N ILE A 80 13.09 6.58 7.20
CA ILE A 80 11.76 5.99 6.90
C ILE A 80 11.71 5.60 5.42
N VAL A 81 11.23 4.38 5.16
CA VAL A 81 11.03 3.84 3.81
C VAL A 81 9.61 3.30 3.68
N GLU A 82 8.88 3.68 2.63
CA GLU A 82 7.59 3.10 2.26
C GLU A 82 7.75 2.17 1.06
N LEU A 83 7.30 0.91 1.21
CA LEU A 83 7.25 -0.09 0.15
C LEU A 83 5.87 -0.12 -0.48
N GLY A 84 5.79 -0.12 -1.81
CA GLY A 84 4.52 -0.18 -2.54
C GLY A 84 3.64 1.03 -2.27
N ALA A 85 4.21 2.23 -2.35
CA ALA A 85 3.58 3.47 -1.96
C ALA A 85 2.38 3.85 -2.84
N GLY A 86 2.33 3.35 -4.09
CA GLY A 86 1.34 3.77 -5.09
C GLY A 86 1.40 5.28 -5.33
N GLY A 87 0.35 5.99 -4.92
CA GLY A 87 0.32 7.46 -4.93
C GLY A 87 1.02 8.15 -3.75
N GLY A 88 1.49 7.41 -2.75
CA GLY A 88 2.20 7.94 -1.57
C GLY A 88 1.31 8.33 -0.39
N LEU A 89 0.09 7.81 -0.29
CA LEU A 89 -0.90 8.19 0.74
C LEU A 89 -0.29 8.24 2.16
N VAL A 90 0.43 7.20 2.56
CA VAL A 90 0.87 7.07 3.96
C VAL A 90 2.16 7.83 4.21
N GLY A 91 3.17 7.68 3.36
CA GLY A 91 4.43 8.42 3.48
C GLY A 91 4.24 9.95 3.41
N LEU A 92 3.38 10.44 2.53
CA LEU A 92 3.09 11.88 2.42
C LEU A 92 2.34 12.40 3.65
N ALA A 93 1.39 11.64 4.20
CA ALA A 93 0.72 11.99 5.45
C ALA A 93 1.70 12.07 6.63
N VAL A 94 2.62 11.11 6.72
CA VAL A 94 3.70 11.11 7.72
C VAL A 94 4.59 12.34 7.56
N ALA A 95 4.99 12.66 6.34
CA ALA A 95 5.83 13.82 6.05
C ALA A 95 5.16 15.15 6.41
N LEU A 96 3.86 15.30 6.12
CA LEU A 96 3.07 16.50 6.47
C LEU A 96 2.98 16.69 7.99
N LYS A 97 2.63 15.61 8.72
CA LYS A 97 2.37 15.72 10.16
C LYS A 97 3.63 15.83 10.99
N PHE A 98 4.59 14.95 10.72
CA PHE A 98 5.74 14.73 11.60
C PHE A 98 6.98 15.47 11.14
N GLN A 99 7.04 15.89 9.87
CA GLN A 99 8.16 16.67 9.33
C GLN A 99 9.53 16.04 9.67
N PRO A 100 9.77 14.77 9.27
CA PRO A 100 10.98 14.05 9.66
C PRO A 100 12.24 14.81 9.24
N ASP A 101 13.30 14.64 10.04
CA ASP A 101 14.56 15.37 9.88
C ASP A 101 15.34 14.95 8.64
N GLN A 102 15.13 13.72 8.18
CA GLN A 102 15.69 13.17 6.93
C GLN A 102 14.59 12.93 5.90
N PRO A 103 14.90 13.03 4.60
CA PRO A 103 13.92 12.73 3.56
C PRO A 103 13.40 11.29 3.66
N LEU A 104 12.07 11.16 3.75
CA LEU A 104 11.37 9.87 3.66
C LEU A 104 11.48 9.34 2.22
N GLN A 105 11.80 8.05 2.08
CA GLN A 105 11.82 7.38 0.77
C GLN A 105 10.47 6.70 0.52
N ILE A 106 9.71 7.13 -0.49
CA ILE A 106 8.55 6.36 -0.97
C ILE A 106 8.94 5.56 -2.20
N THR A 107 8.58 4.28 -2.23
CA THR A 107 9.06 3.36 -3.27
C THR A 107 7.92 2.60 -3.93
N ASP A 108 8.02 2.43 -5.24
CA ASP A 108 7.11 1.61 -6.04
C ASP A 108 7.77 1.26 -7.38
N GLN A 109 7.05 0.59 -8.27
CA GLN A 109 7.48 0.25 -9.61
C GLN A 109 7.46 1.48 -10.53
N ILE A 110 8.16 1.40 -11.66
CA ILE A 110 8.24 2.45 -12.69
C ILE A 110 6.87 3.08 -13.05
N PRO A 111 5.76 2.32 -13.21
CA PRO A 111 4.47 2.91 -13.58
C PRO A 111 3.93 3.93 -12.59
N MET A 112 4.29 3.82 -11.30
CA MET A 112 3.82 4.70 -10.23
C MET A 112 4.74 5.91 -9.99
N PHE A 113 5.98 5.88 -10.50
CA PHE A 113 6.98 6.92 -10.23
C PHE A 113 6.48 8.34 -10.52
N ALA A 114 5.92 8.56 -11.71
CA ALA A 114 5.40 9.87 -12.10
C ALA A 114 4.19 10.32 -11.26
N LEU A 115 3.41 9.39 -10.69
CA LEU A 115 2.30 9.73 -9.79
C LEU A 115 2.84 10.13 -8.41
N MET A 116 3.82 9.40 -7.89
CA MET A 116 4.52 9.75 -6.66
C MET A 116 5.12 11.17 -6.74
N GLU A 117 5.83 11.49 -7.82
CA GLU A 117 6.40 12.83 -8.04
C GLU A 117 5.34 13.95 -8.03
N ARG A 118 4.21 13.74 -8.72
CA ARG A 118 3.11 14.72 -8.74
C ARG A 118 2.50 14.90 -7.35
N ASN A 119 2.26 13.81 -6.62
CA ASN A 119 1.68 13.89 -5.28
C ASN A 119 2.64 14.51 -4.25
N ILE A 120 3.95 14.30 -4.38
CA ILE A 120 4.95 15.03 -3.59
C ILE A 120 4.84 16.54 -3.88
N ALA A 121 4.82 16.92 -5.16
CA ALA A 121 4.76 18.33 -5.57
C ALA A 121 3.43 19.02 -5.20
N LEU A 122 2.31 18.29 -5.21
CA LEU A 122 0.99 18.82 -4.81
C LEU A 122 0.93 19.27 -3.35
N ASN A 123 1.87 18.81 -2.53
CA ASN A 123 1.95 19.10 -1.10
C ASN A 123 3.23 19.86 -0.71
N ASP A 124 4.01 20.34 -1.68
CA ASP A 124 5.29 21.04 -1.45
C ASP A 124 6.29 20.23 -0.59
N LEU A 125 6.36 18.91 -0.81
CA LEU A 125 7.16 17.97 -0.01
C LEU A 125 8.50 17.55 -0.65
N GLN A 126 8.94 18.19 -1.73
CA GLN A 126 10.13 17.78 -2.50
C GLN A 126 11.42 17.71 -1.65
N ASP A 127 11.53 18.52 -0.60
CA ASP A 127 12.69 18.52 0.32
C ASP A 127 12.59 17.46 1.41
N ARG A 128 11.41 16.87 1.62
CA ARG A 128 11.11 15.93 2.72
C ARG A 128 10.76 14.52 2.26
N VAL A 129 10.40 14.34 1.00
CA VAL A 129 10.02 13.05 0.44
C VAL A 129 10.71 12.86 -0.90
N LYS A 130 11.32 11.69 -1.09
CA LYS A 130 11.96 11.29 -2.34
C LYS A 130 11.26 10.05 -2.90
N PRO A 131 10.80 10.08 -4.17
CA PRO A 131 10.33 8.88 -4.83
C PRO A 131 11.51 8.08 -5.36
N SER A 132 11.48 6.76 -5.18
CA SER A 132 12.49 5.84 -5.70
C SER A 132 11.82 4.66 -6.39
N ILE A 133 12.42 4.17 -7.48
CA ILE A 133 11.96 2.94 -8.13
C ILE A 133 12.51 1.76 -7.33
N TYR A 134 11.64 0.89 -6.84
CA TYR A 134 12.06 -0.35 -6.19
C TYR A 134 11.10 -1.50 -6.52
N ASP A 135 11.53 -2.34 -7.46
CA ASP A 135 10.87 -3.62 -7.73
C ASP A 135 11.25 -4.62 -6.64
N TRP A 136 10.27 -5.24 -6.00
CA TRP A 136 10.51 -6.18 -4.92
C TRP A 136 11.34 -7.38 -5.38
N GLY A 137 12.27 -7.82 -4.53
CA GLY A 137 13.19 -8.92 -4.79
C GLY A 137 14.46 -8.51 -5.53
N GLU A 138 14.53 -7.27 -6.03
CA GLU A 138 15.75 -6.69 -6.60
C GLU A 138 16.68 -6.14 -5.50
N ALA A 139 17.91 -5.81 -5.90
CA ALA A 139 18.87 -5.16 -5.01
C ALA A 139 18.34 -3.80 -4.50
N VAL A 140 18.65 -3.50 -3.23
CA VAL A 140 18.25 -2.24 -2.59
C VAL A 140 18.78 -1.04 -3.40
N PRO A 141 17.92 -0.15 -3.90
CA PRO A 141 18.33 1.05 -4.64
C PRO A 141 19.24 1.98 -3.85
N GLU A 142 20.05 2.75 -4.57
CA GLU A 142 20.85 3.83 -3.98
C GLU A 142 19.94 4.87 -3.31
N GLY A 143 20.30 5.31 -2.10
CA GLY A 143 19.52 6.28 -1.32
C GLY A 143 18.51 5.67 -0.35
N ILE A 144 18.21 4.37 -0.47
CA ILE A 144 17.48 3.64 0.58
C ILE A 144 18.48 3.22 1.67
N PRO A 145 18.26 3.62 2.94
CA PRO A 145 19.12 3.22 4.04
C PRO A 145 19.17 1.70 4.19
N GLN A 146 20.34 1.16 4.52
CA GLN A 146 20.42 -0.21 5.04
C GLN A 146 19.77 -0.23 6.42
N HIS A 147 18.83 -1.15 6.64
CA HIS A 147 18.12 -1.28 7.90
C HIS A 147 17.47 0.03 8.38
N PRO A 148 16.50 0.57 7.63
CA PRO A 148 15.82 1.79 8.04
C PRO A 148 15.15 1.59 9.40
N ASP A 149 15.13 2.64 10.22
CA ASP A 149 14.41 2.61 11.51
C ASP A 149 12.94 2.22 11.34
N ILE A 150 12.27 2.73 10.29
CA ILE A 150 10.85 2.51 10.05
C ILE A 150 10.61 2.08 8.61
N ILE A 151 9.84 1.01 8.45
CA ILE A 151 9.27 0.57 7.17
C ILE A 151 7.76 0.74 7.22
N LEU A 152 7.19 1.31 6.16
CA LEU A 152 5.76 1.42 5.93
C LEU A 152 5.38 0.52 4.75
N ALA A 153 4.34 -0.30 4.88
CA ALA A 153 3.82 -1.09 3.77
C ALA A 153 2.31 -1.26 3.91
N ALA A 154 1.55 -0.58 3.05
CA ALA A 154 0.10 -0.65 3.03
C ALA A 154 -0.40 -1.28 1.73
N GLU A 155 -1.34 -2.21 1.83
CA GLU A 155 -1.97 -2.90 0.69
C GLU A 155 -1.00 -3.64 -0.24
N CYS A 156 0.13 -4.13 0.29
CA CYS A 156 1.11 -4.87 -0.50
C CYS A 156 0.76 -6.37 -0.71
N VAL A 157 -0.28 -6.88 -0.04
CA VAL A 157 -0.69 -8.31 -0.10
C VAL A 157 -1.96 -8.48 -0.91
N TYR A 158 -1.84 -8.53 -2.23
CA TYR A 158 -2.97 -8.73 -3.15
C TYR A 158 -2.63 -9.51 -4.43
N PHE A 159 -1.37 -9.81 -4.70
CA PHE A 159 -0.95 -10.57 -5.87
C PHE A 159 0.03 -11.66 -5.44
N GLU A 160 -0.45 -12.90 -5.36
CA GLU A 160 0.28 -14.03 -4.78
C GLU A 160 1.66 -14.29 -5.41
N PRO A 161 1.87 -14.16 -6.74
CA PRO A 161 3.20 -14.31 -7.33
C PRO A 161 4.24 -13.31 -6.81
N ALA A 162 3.82 -12.14 -6.30
CA ALA A 162 4.73 -11.14 -5.72
C ALA A 162 5.07 -11.40 -4.25
N PHE A 163 4.42 -12.36 -3.58
CA PHE A 163 4.64 -12.61 -2.15
C PHE A 163 6.09 -13.00 -1.81
N PRO A 164 6.75 -13.91 -2.56
CA PRO A 164 8.15 -14.25 -2.27
C PRO A 164 9.11 -13.06 -2.48
N LEU A 165 8.83 -12.21 -3.47
CA LEU A 165 9.62 -11.03 -3.79
C LEU A 165 9.54 -9.98 -2.67
N LEU A 166 8.34 -9.70 -2.18
CA LEU A 166 8.14 -8.79 -1.04
C LEU A 166 8.75 -9.36 0.24
N GLN A 167 8.61 -10.66 0.48
CA GLN A 167 9.24 -11.35 1.63
C GLN A 167 10.76 -11.19 1.61
N GLN A 168 11.38 -11.38 0.44
CA GLN A 168 12.82 -11.20 0.27
C GLN A 168 13.22 -9.73 0.51
N THR A 169 12.50 -8.78 -0.08
CA THR A 169 12.71 -7.33 0.15
C THR A 169 12.66 -6.97 1.63
N MET A 170 11.63 -7.44 2.34
CA MET A 170 11.49 -7.19 3.78
C MET A 170 12.60 -7.85 4.59
N LYS A 171 13.08 -9.03 4.18
CA LYS A 171 14.23 -9.69 4.80
C LYS A 171 15.53 -8.91 4.61
N ASP A 172 15.73 -8.31 3.45
CA ASP A 172 16.93 -7.52 3.16
C ASP A 172 16.91 -6.17 3.88
N LEU A 173 15.73 -5.57 4.05
CA LEU A 173 15.60 -4.28 4.72
C LEU A 173 15.47 -4.39 6.24
N ILE A 174 14.69 -5.32 6.80
CA ILE A 174 14.42 -5.34 8.25
C ILE A 174 15.67 -5.74 9.02
N GLY A 175 16.21 -4.78 9.78
CA GLY A 175 17.30 -5.02 10.73
C GLY A 175 16.80 -5.26 12.16
N PRO A 176 17.72 -5.48 13.12
CA PRO A 176 17.37 -5.78 14.52
C PRO A 176 16.52 -4.72 15.23
N ASN A 177 16.63 -3.46 14.79
CA ASN A 177 15.94 -2.31 15.39
C ASN A 177 14.86 -1.72 14.48
N THR A 178 14.63 -2.30 13.30
CA THR A 178 13.63 -1.79 12.36
C THR A 178 12.22 -2.10 12.85
N VAL A 179 11.36 -1.08 12.90
CA VAL A 179 9.92 -1.25 13.12
C VAL A 179 9.21 -1.20 11.77
N CYS A 180 8.47 -2.25 11.43
CA CYS A 180 7.67 -2.30 10.20
C CYS A 180 6.19 -2.18 10.53
N TYR A 181 5.56 -1.08 10.10
CA TYR A 181 4.10 -0.97 10.07
C TYR A 181 3.58 -1.61 8.79
N PHE A 182 2.75 -2.65 8.94
CA PHE A 182 2.30 -3.46 7.81
C PHE A 182 0.78 -3.62 7.84
N CYS A 183 0.09 -2.99 6.89
CA CYS A 183 -1.37 -3.07 6.81
C CYS A 183 -1.83 -3.73 5.52
N PHE A 184 -2.77 -4.66 5.60
CA PHE A 184 -3.36 -5.29 4.42
C PHE A 184 -4.82 -5.66 4.65
N LYS A 185 -5.59 -5.72 3.56
CA LYS A 185 -6.94 -6.29 3.58
C LYS A 185 -6.88 -7.76 3.15
N LYS A 186 -7.27 -8.67 4.03
CA LYS A 186 -7.41 -10.09 3.70
C LYS A 186 -8.59 -10.25 2.73
N ARG A 187 -8.29 -10.65 1.49
CA ARG A 187 -9.27 -10.94 0.44
C ARG A 187 -9.37 -12.43 0.15
N ARG A 188 -8.25 -13.16 0.27
CA ARG A 188 -8.15 -14.59 -0.05
C ARG A 188 -7.41 -15.33 1.06
N ARG A 189 -7.57 -16.65 1.06
CA ARG A 189 -6.82 -17.54 1.97
C ARG A 189 -5.31 -17.43 1.76
N ALA A 190 -4.87 -17.24 0.52
CA ALA A 190 -3.47 -17.07 0.14
C ALA A 190 -2.79 -15.88 0.84
N ASP A 191 -3.52 -14.78 1.07
CA ASP A 191 -2.98 -13.59 1.76
C ASP A 191 -2.50 -13.94 3.18
N MET A 192 -3.16 -14.89 3.85
CA MET A 192 -2.70 -15.37 5.17
C MET A 192 -1.49 -16.31 5.09
N ASN A 193 -1.18 -16.89 3.92
CA ASN A 193 0.06 -17.64 3.74
C ASN A 193 1.27 -16.69 3.75
N PHE A 194 1.14 -15.48 3.17
CA PHE A 194 2.15 -14.44 3.32
C PHE A 194 2.43 -14.15 4.80
N VAL A 195 1.39 -13.87 5.58
CA VAL A 195 1.51 -13.57 7.01
C VAL A 195 2.15 -14.72 7.80
N LYS A 196 1.80 -15.97 7.49
CA LYS A 196 2.42 -17.14 8.14
C LYS A 196 3.92 -17.23 7.88
N VAL A 197 4.37 -16.85 6.69
CA VAL A 197 5.80 -16.84 6.35
C VAL A 197 6.48 -15.69 7.09
N MET A 198 5.89 -14.48 7.10
CA MET A 198 6.42 -13.33 7.85
C MET A 198 6.57 -13.62 9.35
N LYS A 199 5.58 -14.29 9.97
CA LYS A 199 5.63 -14.71 11.39
C LYS A 199 6.72 -15.72 11.72
N LYS A 200 7.30 -16.39 10.73
CA LYS A 200 8.47 -17.28 10.92
C LYS A 200 9.79 -16.51 10.80
N MET A 201 9.78 -15.36 10.13
CA MET A 201 10.98 -14.55 9.87
C MET A 201 11.15 -13.42 10.88
N PHE A 202 10.05 -12.89 11.41
CA PHE A 202 10.04 -11.70 12.27
C PHE A 202 9.11 -11.88 13.47
N VAL A 203 9.34 -11.04 14.49
CA VAL A 203 8.37 -10.81 15.56
C VAL A 203 7.24 -9.97 14.97
N VAL A 204 6.01 -10.46 15.06
CA VAL A 204 4.83 -9.81 14.48
C VAL A 204 3.76 -9.69 15.56
N GLU A 205 3.41 -8.46 15.90
CA GLU A 205 2.42 -8.12 16.90
C GLU A 205 1.26 -7.38 16.24
N PRO A 206 0.00 -7.87 16.35
CA PRO A 206 -1.15 -7.14 15.86
C PRO A 206 -1.34 -5.83 16.65
N ILE A 207 -1.77 -4.78 15.97
CA ILE A 207 -2.16 -3.54 16.64
C ILE A 207 -3.54 -3.73 17.30
N GLU A 208 -3.57 -3.60 18.62
CA GLU A 208 -4.76 -3.79 19.45
C GLU A 208 -5.28 -2.49 20.07
N ASP A 209 -4.45 -1.45 20.11
CA ASP A 209 -4.72 -0.16 20.78
C ASP A 209 -5.34 0.91 19.86
N ASP A 210 -5.52 0.63 18.56
CA ASP A 210 -6.19 1.53 17.64
C ASP A 210 -7.70 1.67 17.96
N PRO A 211 -8.21 2.89 18.28
CA PRO A 211 -9.63 3.11 18.54
C PRO A 211 -10.56 2.67 17.40
N ASP A 212 -10.09 2.68 16.15
CA ASP A 212 -10.89 2.28 15.00
C ASP A 212 -10.83 0.77 14.70
N LYS A 213 -10.09 -0.01 15.49
CA LYS A 213 -9.96 -1.46 15.29
C LYS A 213 -11.28 -2.20 15.15
N PRO A 214 -12.31 -1.96 15.98
CA PRO A 214 -13.59 -2.64 15.83
C PRO A 214 -14.27 -2.37 14.47
N LYS A 215 -13.96 -1.25 13.82
CA LYS A 215 -14.48 -0.90 12.49
C LYS A 215 -13.69 -1.62 11.40
N TRP A 216 -12.37 -1.41 11.33
CA TRP A 216 -11.58 -1.93 10.21
C TRP A 216 -11.42 -3.45 10.26
N SER A 217 -11.43 -4.07 11.44
CA SER A 217 -11.36 -5.54 11.56
C SER A 217 -12.59 -6.25 10.97
N ARG A 218 -13.79 -5.63 11.06
CA ARG A 218 -15.01 -6.13 10.40
C ARG A 218 -14.91 -6.09 8.87
N GLU A 219 -14.03 -5.25 8.34
CA GLU A 219 -13.74 -5.14 6.92
C GLU A 219 -12.58 -6.05 6.47
N ASN A 220 -12.15 -6.99 7.31
CA ASN A 220 -11.01 -7.89 7.10
C ASN A 220 -9.68 -7.15 6.87
N LEU A 221 -9.53 -5.96 7.45
CA LEU A 221 -8.24 -5.27 7.51
C LEU A 221 -7.44 -5.78 8.71
N HIS A 222 -6.13 -5.82 8.53
CA HIS A 222 -5.16 -6.21 9.55
C HIS A 222 -4.04 -5.18 9.54
N LEU A 223 -3.73 -4.65 10.71
CA LEU A 223 -2.59 -3.78 10.99
C LEU A 223 -1.73 -4.44 12.07
#